data_AF-A0A401S6V3-F1
#
_entry.id   AF-A0A401S6V3-F1
#
_cell.length_a   1.000
_cell.length_b   1.000
_cell.length_c   1.000
_cell.angle_alpha   90.00
_cell.angle_beta   90.00
_cell.angle_gamma   90.00
#
_symmetry.space_group_name_H-M   'P 1'
#
loop_
_entity.id
_entity.type
_entity.pdbx_description
1 polymer ?
#
loop_
_entity_poly.entity_id
_entity_poly.type
_entity_poly.pdbx_seq_one_letter_code
_entity_poly.pdbx_strand_id
1 'polypeptide(L)'
;MATATAEAEMRQRLLRTVKKEVKQIMEEAVTRKFVHEDSSHIISFCAAVEACVLHGLKRRAAGFLRSNKIAALFMKVAKTFPLAEELCRKVQELEQLIDSR
;
A
#
# COMPACT_ATOMS: atom_id res chain seq x y z
N MET A 1 19.74 13.36 -16.86
CA MET A 1 19.19 14.48 -16.06
C MET A 1 17.67 14.57 -16.14
N ALA A 2 17.05 14.57 -17.34
CA ALA A 2 15.59 14.63 -17.51
C ALA A 2 14.78 13.49 -16.83
N THR A 3 15.37 12.31 -16.67
CA THR A 3 14.73 11.17 -16.00
C THR A 3 14.70 11.31 -14.48
N ALA A 4 15.74 11.92 -13.89
CA ALA A 4 15.83 12.15 -12.45
C ALA A 4 14.86 13.26 -12.00
N THR A 5 14.66 14.29 -12.83
CA THR A 5 13.67 15.34 -12.57
C THR A 5 12.25 14.80 -12.67
N ALA A 6 11.94 14.00 -13.70
CA ALA A 6 10.62 13.36 -13.83
C ALA A 6 10.32 12.39 -12.66
N GLU A 7 11.31 11.64 -12.19
CA GLU A 7 11.16 10.76 -11.03
C GLU A 7 10.91 11.56 -9.75
N ALA A 8 11.64 12.65 -9.53
CA ALA A 8 11.43 13.53 -8.39
C ALA A 8 10.03 14.17 -8.40
N GLU A 9 9.56 14.64 -9.56
CA GLU A 9 8.20 15.15 -9.71
C GLU A 9 7.14 14.09 -9.41
N MET A 10 7.33 12.85 -9.89
CA MET A 10 6.40 11.76 -9.61
C MET A 10 6.36 11.43 -8.11
N ARG A 11 7.51 11.35 -7.45
CA ARG A 11 7.59 11.17 -5.99
C ARG A 11 6.86 12.30 -5.25
N GLN A 12 7.04 13.55 -5.67
CA GLN A 12 6.34 14.68 -5.07
C GLN A 12 4.83 14.60 -5.27
N ARG A 13 4.36 14.17 -6.45
CA ARG A 13 2.93 13.96 -6.71
C ARG A 13 2.35 12.87 -5.80
N LEU A 14 3.02 11.73 -5.70
CA LEU A 14 2.61 10.62 -4.83
C LEU A 14 2.51 11.06 -3.36
N LEU A 15 3.52 11.77 -2.85
CA LEU A 15 3.51 12.29 -1.48
C LEU A 15 2.40 13.32 -1.25
N ARG A 16 2.10 14.17 -2.25
CA ARG A 16 0.97 15.11 -2.16
C ARG A 16 -0.36 14.37 -2.07
N THR A 17 -0.55 13.31 -2.84
CA THR A 17 -1.76 12.48 -2.78
C THR A 17 -1.93 11.86 -1.39
N VAL A 18 -0.89 11.22 -0.86
CA VAL A 18 -0.95 10.62 0.49
C VAL A 18 -1.29 11.67 1.55
N LYS A 19 -0.63 12.84 1.51
CA LYS A 19 -0.92 13.93 2.45
C LYS A 19 -2.36 14.41 2.37
N LYS A 20 -2.93 14.49 1.16
CA LYS A 20 -4.33 14.87 0.95
C LYS A 20 -5.27 13.85 1.59
N GLU A 21 -5.07 12.56 1.32
CA GLU A 21 -5.94 11.51 1.87
C GLU A 21 -5.85 11.43 3.40
N VAL A 22 -4.66 11.57 3.99
CA VAL A 22 -4.50 11.66 5.45
C VAL A 22 -5.26 12.84 6.04
N LYS A 23 -5.20 14.01 5.37
CA LYS A 23 -5.96 15.18 5.80
C LYS A 23 -7.47 14.91 5.76
N GLN A 24 -7.98 14.27 4.71
CA GLN A 24 -9.40 13.92 4.60
C GLN A 24 -9.83 12.93 5.69
N ILE A 25 -9.04 11.89 5.95
CA ILE A 25 -9.29 10.93 7.04
C ILE A 25 -9.33 11.66 8.39
N MET A 26 -8.40 12.60 8.62
CA MET A 26 -8.36 13.38 9.86
C MET A 26 -9.59 14.28 10.01
N GLU A 27 -10.03 14.93 8.93
CA GLU A 27 -11.26 15.73 8.91
C GLU A 27 -12.50 14.87 9.18
N GLU A 28 -12.58 13.68 8.57
CA GLU A 28 -13.66 12.72 8.83
C GLU A 28 -13.65 12.27 10.30
N ALA A 29 -12.48 11.88 10.83
CA ALA A 29 -12.33 11.46 12.22
C ALA A 29 -12.77 12.54 13.20
N VAL A 30 -12.42 13.81 12.94
CA VAL A 30 -12.75 14.93 13.82
C VAL A 30 -14.25 15.25 13.78
N THR A 31 -14.86 15.20 12.60
CA THR A 31 -16.27 15.57 12.38
C THR A 31 -17.23 14.45 12.78
N ARG A 32 -16.91 13.19 12.42
CA ARG A 32 -17.75 12.01 12.68
C ARG A 32 -17.38 11.27 13.97
N LYS A 33 -16.27 11.65 14.62
CA LYS A 33 -15.70 10.98 15.82
C LYS A 33 -15.28 9.53 15.60
N PHE A 34 -15.40 9.04 14.37
CA PHE A 34 -15.10 7.67 13.96
C PHE A 34 -14.79 7.65 12.47
N VAL A 35 -13.95 6.69 12.04
CA VAL A 35 -13.66 6.43 10.64
C VAL A 35 -13.96 4.98 10.37
N HIS A 36 -14.84 4.73 9.39
CA HIS A 36 -15.21 3.37 9.00
C HIS A 36 -14.16 2.77 8.06
N GLU A 37 -13.95 1.47 8.13
CA GLU A 37 -13.03 0.76 7.22
C GLU A 37 -13.47 0.85 5.76
N ASP A 38 -14.78 0.84 5.50
CA ASP A 38 -15.39 1.09 4.18
C ASP A 38 -15.43 2.57 3.77
N SER A 39 -14.82 3.49 4.54
CA SER A 39 -14.74 4.89 4.13
C SER A 39 -14.02 5.03 2.80
N SER A 40 -14.59 5.82 1.88
CA SER A 40 -13.95 6.12 0.60
C SER A 40 -12.58 6.79 0.76
N HIS A 41 -12.36 7.52 1.85
CA HIS A 41 -11.07 8.12 2.19
C HIS A 41 -10.05 7.07 2.63
N ILE A 42 -10.47 6.01 3.33
CA ILE A 42 -9.61 4.88 3.69
C ILE A 42 -9.21 4.08 2.45
N ILE A 43 -10.18 3.74 1.60
CA ILE A 43 -9.92 3.01 0.34
C ILE A 43 -8.96 3.80 -0.56
N SER A 44 -9.19 5.11 -0.71
CA SER A 44 -8.33 6.00 -1.50
C SER A 44 -6.93 6.15 -0.91
N PHE A 45 -6.82 6.24 0.42
CA PHE A 45 -5.53 6.26 1.11
C PHE A 45 -4.74 4.98 0.87
N CYS A 46 -5.37 3.81 0.99
CA CYS A 46 -4.73 2.52 0.71
C CYS A 46 -4.19 2.46 -0.73
N ALA A 47 -4.96 2.92 -1.72
CA ALA A 47 -4.52 2.98 -3.11
C ALA A 47 -3.33 3.95 -3.30
N ALA A 48 -3.33 5.11 -2.62
CA ALA A 48 -2.22 6.06 -2.66
C ALA A 48 -0.94 5.48 -2.04
N VAL A 49 -1.06 4.75 -0.93
CA VAL A 49 0.07 4.05 -0.29
C VAL A 49 0.59 2.94 -1.19
N GLU A 50 -0.28 2.12 -1.79
CA GLU A 50 0.12 1.10 -2.75
C GLU A 50 0.91 1.71 -3.92
N ALA A 51 0.42 2.80 -4.49
CA ALA A 51 1.11 3.50 -5.58
C ALA A 51 2.50 4.01 -5.15
N CYS A 52 2.65 4.49 -3.91
CA CYS A 52 3.95 4.89 -3.36
C CYS A 52 4.91 3.71 -3.23
N VAL A 53 4.43 2.58 -2.70
CA VAL A 53 5.24 1.37 -2.49
C VAL A 53 5.67 0.75 -3.82
N LEU A 54 4.81 0.78 -4.83
CA LEU A 54 5.09 0.22 -6.15
C LEU A 54 5.96 1.14 -7.03
N HIS A 55 6.07 2.43 -6.69
CA HIS A 55 6.85 3.37 -7.47
C HIS A 55 8.34 3.01 -7.49
N GLY A 56 8.93 2.98 -8.68
CA GLY A 56 10.35 2.65 -8.87
C GLY A 56 10.70 1.16 -8.72
N LEU A 57 9.74 0.29 -8.40
CA LEU A 57 9.98 -1.14 -8.37
C LEU A 57 10.21 -1.67 -9.80
N LYS A 58 11.37 -2.28 -10.01
CA LYS A 58 11.67 -2.95 -11.28
C LYS A 58 10.78 -4.18 -11.42
N ARG A 59 10.20 -4.36 -12.62
CA ARG A 59 9.48 -5.59 -12.97
C ARG A 59 10.45 -6.76 -12.86
N ARG A 60 10.18 -7.72 -11.98
CA ARG A 60 10.93 -8.98 -11.95
C ARG A 60 10.33 -9.88 -13.03
N ALA A 61 11.15 -10.31 -14.00
CA ALA A 61 10.74 -11.18 -15.10
C ALA A 61 10.56 -12.66 -14.69
N ALA A 62 10.76 -12.99 -13.40
CA ALA A 62 10.67 -14.36 -12.91
C ALA A 62 9.26 -14.68 -12.41
N GLY A 63 8.49 -15.37 -13.27
CA GLY A 63 7.65 -16.51 -12.89
C GLY A 63 6.34 -16.24 -12.14
N PHE A 64 5.26 -16.17 -12.90
CA PHE A 64 4.02 -16.98 -12.80
C PHE A 64 3.26 -17.19 -11.45
N LEU A 65 3.77 -16.86 -10.26
CA LEU A 65 3.07 -17.18 -9.01
C LEU A 65 2.70 -15.93 -8.21
N ARG A 66 1.40 -15.61 -8.28
CA ARG A 66 0.60 -14.60 -7.57
C ARG A 66 0.81 -13.15 -8.04
N SER A 67 -0.22 -12.60 -8.68
CA SER A 67 -0.29 -11.27 -9.29
C SER A 67 -0.17 -10.08 -8.31
N ASN A 68 -0.01 -10.33 -7.02
CA ASN A 68 0.07 -9.32 -5.98
C ASN A 68 1.53 -8.88 -5.72
N LYS A 69 1.92 -7.76 -6.34
CA LYS A 69 3.27 -7.18 -6.22
C LYS A 69 3.61 -6.74 -4.80
N ILE A 70 2.62 -6.31 -4.02
CA ILE A 70 2.79 -5.92 -2.61
C ILE A 70 3.12 -7.14 -1.77
N ALA A 71 2.36 -8.23 -1.90
CA ALA A 71 2.64 -9.47 -1.19
C ALA A 71 4.08 -9.97 -1.45
N ALA A 72 4.51 -9.97 -2.71
CA ALA A 72 5.87 -10.36 -3.07
C ALA A 72 6.96 -9.47 -2.45
N LEU A 73 6.71 -8.17 -2.33
CA LEU A 73 7.62 -7.24 -1.65
C LEU A 73 7.68 -7.54 -0.15
N PHE A 74 6.53 -7.67 0.50
CA PHE A 74 6.45 -7.93 1.94
C PHE A 74 7.07 -9.28 2.32
N MET A 75 6.86 -10.34 1.53
CA MET A 75 7.54 -11.63 1.74
C MET A 75 9.07 -11.51 1.66
N LYS A 76 9.60 -10.60 0.83
CA LYS A 76 11.04 -10.35 0.78
C LYS A 76 11.52 -9.61 2.03
N VAL A 77 10.77 -8.61 2.49
CA VAL A 77 11.10 -7.80 3.69
C VAL A 77 10.98 -8.63 4.97
N ALA A 78 9.99 -9.53 5.04
CA ALA A 78 9.73 -10.43 6.17
C ALA A 78 10.97 -11.25 6.57
N LYS A 79 11.84 -11.60 5.61
CA LYS A 79 13.09 -12.35 5.87
C LYS A 79 14.04 -11.67 6.86
N THR A 80 13.95 -10.35 6.99
CA THR A 80 14.83 -9.55 7.85
C THR A 80 14.06 -8.69 8.85
N PHE A 81 12.72 -8.73 8.84
CA PHE A 81 11.89 -7.84 9.63
C PHE A 81 10.69 -8.60 10.21
N PRO A 82 10.73 -8.99 11.50
CA PRO A 82 9.71 -9.84 12.13
C PRO A 82 8.28 -9.30 12.04
N LEU A 83 8.09 -7.98 12.10
CA LEU A 83 6.75 -7.39 11.99
C LEU A 83 6.14 -7.58 10.59
N ALA A 84 6.96 -7.58 9.54
CA ALA A 84 6.46 -7.90 8.20
C ALA A 84 6.11 -9.38 8.05
N GLU A 85 6.83 -10.27 8.73
CA GLU A 85 6.48 -11.69 8.77
C GLU A 85 5.14 -11.93 9.46
N GLU A 86 4.92 -11.31 10.62
CA GLU A 86 3.65 -11.38 11.33
C GLU A 86 2.49 -10.84 10.49
N LEU A 87 2.71 -9.71 9.80
CA LEU A 87 1.74 -9.13 8.89
C LEU A 87 1.42 -10.08 7.73
N CYS A 88 2.43 -10.67 7.08
CA CYS A 88 2.22 -11.63 5.99
C CYS A 88 1.41 -12.83 6.45
N ARG A 89 1.69 -13.36 7.66
CA ARG A 89 0.94 -14.49 8.22
C ARG A 89 -0.53 -14.13 8.43
N LYS A 90 -0.81 -12.99 9.07
CA LYS A 90 -2.19 -12.50 9.29
C LYS A 90 -2.95 -12.28 7.98
N VAL A 91 -2.30 -11.71 6.97
CA VAL A 91 -2.90 -11.52 5.63
C VAL A 91 -3.22 -12.88 5.00
N GLN A 92 -2.31 -13.85 5.07
CA GLN A 92 -2.55 -15.18 4.54
C GLN A 92 -3.71 -15.91 5.24
N GLU A 93 -3.82 -15.78 6.57
CA GLU A 93 -4.96 -16.31 7.35
C GLU A 93 -6.28 -15.67 6.89
N LEU A 94 -6.31 -14.35 6.66
CA LEU A 94 -7.48 -13.64 6.17
C LEU A 94 -7.86 -14.05 4.74
N GLU A 95 -6.89 -14.19 3.82
CA GLU A 95 -7.13 -14.66 2.45
C GLU A 95 -7.76 -16.07 2.45
N GLN A 96 -7.27 -16.98 3.29
CA GLN A 96 -7.85 -18.32 3.45
C GLN A 96 -9.29 -18.28 3.94
N LEU A 97 -9.62 -17.40 4.89
CA LEU A 97 -10.98 -17.24 5.40
C LEU A 97 -11.94 -16.70 4.33
N ILE A 98 -11.47 -15.79 3.47
CA ILE A 98 -12.26 -15.25 2.36
C ILE A 98 -12.50 -16.33 1.30
N ASP A 99 -11.47 -17.09 0.92
CA ASP A 99 -11.57 -18.15 -0.08
C ASP A 99 -12.42 -19.35 0.39
N SER A 100 -12.55 -19.53 1.71
CA SER A 100 -13.34 -20.61 2.32
C SER A 100 -14.83 -20.24 2.50
N ARG A 101 -15.24 -19.04 2.09
CA ARG A 101 -16.59 -18.50 2.28
C ARG A 101 -17.39 -18.50 0.98
#